data_AF-A0A435ZHC2-F1
#
_entry.id   AF-A0A435ZHC2-F1
#
_cell.length_a   1.000
_cell.length_b   1.000
_cell.length_c   1.000
_cell.angle_alpha   90.00
_cell.angle_beta   90.00
_cell.angle_gamma   90.00
#
_symmetry.space_group_name_H-M   'P 1'
#
loop_
_entity.id
_entity.type
_entity.pdbx_description
1 polymer ?
#
loop_
_entity_poly.entity_id
_entity_poly.type
_entity_poly.pdbx_seq_one_letter_code
_entity_poly.pdbx_strand_id
1 'polypeptide(L)'
;MNVNLSWQWSGYPTVTATCKALVSPVASLLGGPPATADVLPLNSEGKPATKPVLYKLLEDQGWETGSSLLPDSRLWLEAGRFDEDGHALGARLAGQLAAGIRDVADCVFQLVRAGRRVRIVTDHGWLLMPGGLPKAALESGLAEPQGKRTRCAMVKAKAQTTYLQIPWSWNSEVFVATATGAHSFFASQEYAHGGVSPQECVLPVLDVAATGTQKANLAEIKKRWEGLRLRVEVPGGADIHVDLRLGSETSGPSLIKGGRVLDDKGKTSFLIGDDNEGQTVCLVLLDDGGRILAHRVLTVGGE
;
A
#
# COMPACT_ATOMS: atom_id res chain seq x y z
N MET A 1 -18.73 -6.66 3.49
CA MET A 1 -17.82 -5.51 3.41
C MET A 1 -18.50 -4.44 2.59
N ASN A 2 -18.25 -3.17 2.91
CA ASN A 2 -18.71 -2.03 2.15
C ASN A 2 -17.51 -1.50 1.35
N VAL A 3 -17.71 -1.26 0.06
CA VAL A 3 -16.69 -0.71 -0.83
C VAL A 3 -17.31 0.53 -1.46
N ASN A 4 -16.72 1.69 -1.20
CA ASN A 4 -17.04 2.91 -1.92
C ASN A 4 -15.96 3.15 -2.97
N LEU A 5 -16.37 3.21 -4.23
CA LEU A 5 -15.49 3.56 -5.34
C LEU A 5 -15.71 5.03 -5.70
N SER A 6 -14.62 5.77 -5.71
CA SER A 6 -14.53 7.13 -6.24
C SER A 6 -13.28 7.26 -7.12
N TRP A 7 -12.93 8.47 -7.51
CA TRP A 7 -11.76 8.73 -8.34
C TRP A 7 -11.13 10.06 -7.98
N GLN A 8 -9.85 10.21 -8.34
CA GLN A 8 -9.10 11.45 -8.23
C GLN A 8 -8.20 11.65 -9.45
N TRP A 9 -7.72 12.88 -9.64
CA TRP A 9 -6.68 13.17 -10.61
C TRP A 9 -5.29 12.77 -10.06
N SER A 10 -4.43 12.24 -10.92
CA SER A 10 -3.01 12.09 -10.62
C SER A 10 -2.30 13.45 -10.59
N GLY A 11 -1.10 13.47 -10.03
CA GLY A 11 -0.13 14.54 -10.28
C GLY A 11 0.46 14.46 -11.69
N TYR A 12 1.17 15.50 -12.08
CA TYR A 12 1.89 15.58 -13.35
C TYR A 12 3.35 16.03 -13.12
N PRO A 13 4.36 15.37 -13.73
CA PRO A 13 4.23 14.19 -14.59
C PRO A 13 3.76 12.96 -13.81
N THR A 14 3.02 12.08 -14.47
CA THR A 14 2.41 10.86 -13.90
C THR A 14 3.47 9.78 -13.64
N VAL A 15 4.44 10.09 -12.78
CA VAL A 15 5.57 9.22 -12.41
C VAL A 15 5.64 9.10 -10.89
N THR A 16 6.15 7.98 -10.39
CA THR A 16 6.29 7.70 -8.95
C THR A 16 6.96 8.85 -8.19
N ALA A 17 8.03 9.43 -8.74
CA ALA A 17 8.79 10.53 -8.10
C ALA A 17 7.90 11.75 -7.77
N THR A 18 6.96 12.10 -8.65
CA THR A 18 6.03 13.19 -8.40
C THR A 18 4.82 12.72 -7.60
N CYS A 19 4.21 11.62 -7.99
CA CYS A 19 2.86 11.28 -7.53
C CYS A 19 2.81 10.52 -6.22
N LYS A 20 3.83 9.72 -5.86
CA LYS A 20 3.83 8.95 -4.61
C LYS A 20 3.76 9.86 -3.39
N ALA A 21 4.54 10.94 -3.42
CA ALA A 21 4.50 11.96 -2.39
C ALA A 21 3.14 12.70 -2.34
N LEU A 22 2.55 13.02 -3.51
CA LEU A 22 1.30 13.78 -3.60
C LEU A 22 0.11 13.04 -3.01
N VAL A 23 0.04 11.73 -3.22
CA VAL A 23 -1.07 10.90 -2.74
C VAL A 23 -0.87 10.47 -1.27
N SER A 24 0.29 10.78 -0.69
CA SER A 24 0.59 10.43 0.70
C SER A 24 -0.09 11.38 1.71
N PRO A 25 -0.40 10.91 2.92
CA PRO A 25 -0.90 11.75 4.02
C PRO A 25 0.02 12.92 4.43
N VAL A 26 1.28 12.91 4.00
CA VAL A 26 2.29 13.92 4.36
C VAL A 26 2.61 14.87 3.21
N ALA A 27 1.81 14.87 2.14
CA ALA A 27 2.00 15.73 0.98
C ALA A 27 2.12 17.22 1.35
N SER A 28 1.36 17.69 2.35
CA SER A 28 1.40 19.08 2.80
C SER A 28 2.71 19.50 3.49
N LEU A 29 3.58 18.54 3.82
CA LEU A 29 4.90 18.80 4.40
C LEU A 29 6.00 18.92 3.34
N LEU A 30 5.62 18.80 2.07
CA LEU A 30 6.51 18.78 0.93
C LEU A 30 6.23 19.98 0.02
N GLY A 31 7.24 20.43 -0.70
CA GLY A 31 7.14 21.53 -1.66
C GLY A 31 8.04 21.31 -2.88
N GLY A 32 7.64 21.85 -4.03
CA GLY A 32 8.45 21.79 -5.24
C GLY A 32 9.56 22.84 -5.22
N PRO A 33 10.85 22.46 -5.37
CA PRO A 33 11.93 23.41 -5.54
C PRO A 33 11.80 24.18 -6.87
N PRO A 34 12.45 25.35 -7.01
CA PRO A 34 12.46 26.13 -8.26
C PRO A 34 13.16 25.39 -9.42
N ALA A 35 13.98 24.39 -9.11
CA ALA A 35 14.61 23.52 -10.08
C ALA A 35 14.68 22.10 -9.54
N THR A 36 14.50 21.12 -10.42
CA THR A 36 14.63 19.69 -10.12
C THR A 36 15.23 19.00 -11.34
N ALA A 37 15.86 17.84 -11.16
CA ALA A 37 16.30 16.95 -12.24
C ALA A 37 15.45 15.66 -12.29
N ASP A 38 14.84 15.31 -11.17
CA ASP A 38 14.22 14.01 -10.89
C ASP A 38 12.72 14.09 -10.63
N VAL A 39 12.15 15.31 -10.61
CA VAL A 39 10.76 15.64 -10.28
C VAL A 39 10.32 15.12 -8.91
N LEU A 40 11.26 15.13 -7.94
CA LEU A 40 10.99 14.90 -6.53
C LEU A 40 10.73 16.22 -5.79
N PRO A 41 9.68 16.33 -4.96
CA PRO A 41 9.54 17.44 -4.04
C PRO A 41 10.54 17.34 -2.88
N LEU A 42 10.74 18.44 -2.16
CA LEU A 42 11.61 18.52 -0.99
C LEU A 42 10.80 18.65 0.30
N ASN A 43 11.32 18.11 1.40
CA ASN A 43 10.81 18.42 2.74
C ASN A 43 11.33 19.79 3.23
N SER A 44 10.93 20.19 4.44
CA SER A 44 11.36 21.45 5.06
C SER A 44 12.87 21.59 5.28
N GLU A 45 13.62 20.48 5.29
CA GLU A 45 15.09 20.46 5.40
C GLU A 45 15.78 20.50 4.02
N GLY A 46 15.02 20.61 2.93
CA GLY A 46 15.54 20.58 1.56
C GLY A 46 15.93 19.17 1.08
N LYS A 47 15.52 18.10 1.77
CA LYS A 47 15.80 16.71 1.35
C LYS A 47 14.75 16.22 0.34
N PRO A 48 15.17 15.59 -0.77
CA PRO A 48 14.24 15.00 -1.74
C PRO A 48 13.39 13.90 -1.12
N ALA A 49 12.09 13.86 -1.46
CA ALA A 49 11.11 12.89 -0.99
C ALA A 49 11.30 11.49 -1.62
N THR A 50 12.51 10.95 -1.49
CA THR A 50 12.80 9.54 -1.73
C THR A 50 12.03 8.65 -0.76
N LYS A 51 11.93 7.35 -1.05
CA LYS A 51 11.21 6.40 -0.20
C LYS A 51 11.62 6.48 1.29
N PRO A 52 12.92 6.49 1.67
CA PRO A 52 13.31 6.63 3.07
C PRO A 52 12.87 7.95 3.72
N VAL A 53 12.95 9.06 2.98
CA VAL A 53 12.54 10.38 3.50
C VAL A 53 11.02 10.44 3.68
N LEU A 54 10.27 9.93 2.72
CA LEU A 54 8.81 9.88 2.78
C LEU A 54 8.32 8.99 3.94
N TYR A 55 8.95 7.82 4.12
CA TYR A 55 8.59 6.90 5.20
C TYR A 55 8.89 7.50 6.57
N LYS A 56 10.05 8.17 6.72
CA LYS A 56 10.35 8.90 7.94
C LYS A 56 9.31 9.99 8.24
N LEU A 57 8.90 10.78 7.24
CA LEU A 57 7.86 11.79 7.42
C LEU A 57 6.51 11.18 7.84
N LEU A 58 6.15 10.01 7.29
CA LEU A 58 4.96 9.26 7.68
C LEU A 58 5.05 8.83 9.15
N GLU A 59 6.17 8.22 9.55
CA GLU A 59 6.45 7.81 10.94
C GLU A 59 6.39 9.00 11.91
N ASP A 60 7.02 10.12 11.55
CA ASP A 60 6.98 11.38 12.32
C ASP A 60 5.55 11.93 12.47
N GLN A 61 4.63 11.55 11.59
CA GLN A 61 3.19 11.89 11.64
C GLN A 61 2.31 10.77 12.22
N GLY A 62 2.93 9.76 12.86
CA GLY A 62 2.23 8.66 13.54
C GLY A 62 1.65 7.60 12.60
N TRP A 63 2.18 7.48 11.38
CA TRP A 63 1.90 6.36 10.48
C TRP A 63 2.97 5.28 10.63
N GLU A 64 2.56 4.04 10.87
CA GLU A 64 3.45 2.90 10.75
C GLU A 64 3.66 2.55 9.27
N THR A 65 4.91 2.28 8.89
CA THR A 65 5.27 1.83 7.54
C THR A 65 5.75 0.38 7.61
N GLY A 66 4.82 -0.58 7.54
CA GLY A 66 5.11 -2.00 7.70
C GLY A 66 3.85 -2.86 7.72
N SER A 67 3.98 -4.15 8.06
CA SER A 67 2.85 -5.07 8.23
C SER A 67 2.40 -5.10 9.68
N SER A 68 1.65 -4.08 10.09
CA SER A 68 1.06 -4.03 11.45
C SER A 68 -0.37 -4.51 11.43
N LEU A 69 -0.59 -5.65 12.10
CA LEU A 69 -1.86 -6.37 12.07
C LEU A 69 -2.86 -5.87 13.12
N LEU A 70 -2.45 -4.96 14.03
CA LEU A 70 -3.33 -4.40 15.06
C LEU A 70 -3.83 -3.00 14.68
N PRO A 71 -5.13 -2.68 14.78
CA PRO A 71 -5.73 -1.42 14.31
C PRO A 71 -5.40 -0.18 15.16
N ASP A 72 -4.38 -0.26 16.02
CA ASP A 72 -4.11 0.71 17.08
C ASP A 72 -3.42 1.99 16.55
N SER A 73 -2.92 1.96 15.31
CA SER A 73 -2.21 3.06 14.64
C SER A 73 -2.61 3.19 13.17
N ARG A 74 -2.29 4.34 12.56
CA ARG A 74 -2.45 4.55 11.12
C ARG A 74 -1.36 3.76 10.38
N LEU A 75 -1.71 3.15 9.26
CA LEU A 75 -0.80 2.29 8.50
C LEU A 75 -0.66 2.79 7.06
N TRP A 76 0.58 2.93 6.61
CA TRP A 76 0.91 3.13 5.20
C TRP A 76 1.62 1.89 4.66
N LEU A 77 1.08 1.33 3.59
CA LEU A 77 1.58 0.12 2.95
C LEU A 77 1.66 0.33 1.43
N GLU A 78 2.74 -0.17 0.82
CA GLU A 78 2.84 -0.36 -0.63
C GLU A 78 2.57 -1.85 -0.93
N ALA A 79 1.59 -2.15 -1.78
CA ALA A 79 1.23 -3.52 -2.15
C ALA A 79 1.34 -3.72 -3.66
N GLY A 80 1.91 -4.86 -4.07
CA GLY A 80 2.23 -5.16 -5.47
C GLY A 80 3.53 -4.51 -5.95
N ARG A 81 3.96 -4.92 -7.16
CA ARG A 81 5.17 -4.40 -7.83
C ARG A 81 4.87 -3.98 -9.27
N PHE A 82 3.63 -3.56 -9.54
CA PHE A 82 3.11 -3.34 -10.90
C PHE A 82 3.97 -2.40 -11.75
N ASP A 83 4.50 -1.32 -11.17
CA ASP A 83 5.35 -0.40 -11.93
C ASP A 83 6.70 -1.03 -12.30
N GLU A 84 7.35 -1.66 -11.32
CA GLU A 84 8.61 -2.35 -11.52
C GLU A 84 8.46 -3.51 -12.52
N ASP A 85 7.43 -4.33 -12.35
CA ASP A 85 7.10 -5.44 -13.24
C ASP A 85 6.72 -4.92 -14.63
N GLY A 86 6.05 -3.78 -14.72
CA GLY A 86 5.74 -3.12 -15.99
C GLY A 86 6.99 -2.77 -16.78
N HIS A 87 7.96 -2.10 -16.14
CA HIS A 87 9.25 -1.81 -16.78
C HIS A 87 10.03 -3.07 -17.12
N ALA A 88 9.98 -4.11 -16.29
CA ALA A 88 10.73 -5.34 -16.49
C ALA A 88 10.14 -6.28 -17.56
N LEU A 89 8.81 -6.32 -17.68
CA LEU A 89 8.10 -7.33 -18.46
C LEU A 89 7.45 -6.78 -19.74
N GLY A 90 7.22 -5.46 -19.83
CA GLY A 90 6.49 -4.87 -20.94
C GLY A 90 5.11 -5.51 -21.08
N ALA A 91 4.73 -5.88 -22.31
CA ALA A 91 3.43 -6.49 -22.61
C ALA A 91 3.13 -7.77 -21.78
N ARG A 92 4.17 -8.48 -21.32
CA ARG A 92 4.00 -9.70 -20.50
C ARG A 92 3.44 -9.44 -19.11
N LEU A 93 3.45 -8.19 -18.63
CA LEU A 93 2.78 -7.79 -17.38
C LEU A 93 1.31 -8.23 -17.37
N ALA A 94 0.63 -8.20 -18.53
CA ALA A 94 -0.78 -8.59 -18.66
C ALA A 94 -1.05 -10.01 -18.11
N GLY A 95 -0.10 -10.93 -18.23
CA GLY A 95 -0.21 -12.29 -17.69
C GLY A 95 -0.06 -12.39 -16.17
N GLN A 96 0.50 -11.36 -15.52
CA GLN A 96 0.76 -11.32 -14.08
C GLN A 96 -0.23 -10.44 -13.31
N LEU A 97 -0.92 -9.49 -13.98
CA LEU A 97 -1.84 -8.54 -13.35
C LEU A 97 -2.91 -9.23 -12.48
N ALA A 98 -3.52 -10.30 -12.97
CA ALA A 98 -4.57 -11.00 -12.23
C ALA A 98 -4.07 -11.62 -10.91
N ALA A 99 -2.82 -12.11 -10.89
CA ALA A 99 -2.21 -12.63 -9.67
C ALA A 99 -1.87 -11.48 -8.70
N GLY A 100 -1.20 -10.44 -9.18
CA GLY A 100 -0.85 -9.29 -8.34
C GLY A 100 -2.08 -8.59 -7.75
N ILE A 101 -3.18 -8.48 -8.49
CA ILE A 101 -4.44 -7.91 -7.97
C ILE A 101 -5.05 -8.80 -6.88
N ARG A 102 -4.97 -10.14 -7.01
CA ARG A 102 -5.42 -11.06 -5.95
C ARG A 102 -4.59 -10.89 -4.68
N ASP A 103 -3.27 -10.79 -4.80
CA ASP A 103 -2.38 -10.59 -3.65
C ASP A 103 -2.70 -9.27 -2.90
N VAL A 104 -2.97 -8.19 -3.65
CA VAL A 104 -3.42 -6.91 -3.07
C VAL A 104 -4.79 -7.07 -2.41
N ALA A 105 -5.74 -7.75 -3.05
CA ALA A 105 -7.06 -7.98 -2.49
C ALA A 105 -7.00 -8.79 -1.18
N ASP A 106 -6.16 -9.83 -1.12
CA ASP A 106 -5.95 -10.64 0.08
C ASP A 106 -5.37 -9.80 1.23
N CYS A 107 -4.39 -8.95 0.93
CA CYS A 107 -3.86 -8.00 1.91
C CYS A 107 -4.94 -7.04 2.44
N VAL A 108 -5.74 -6.45 1.54
CA VAL A 108 -6.86 -5.57 1.93
C VAL A 108 -7.86 -6.33 2.81
N PHE A 109 -8.22 -7.57 2.44
CA PHE A 109 -9.14 -8.37 3.23
C PHE A 109 -8.58 -8.68 4.62
N GLN A 110 -7.29 -8.99 4.75
CA GLN A 110 -6.65 -9.19 6.06
C GLN A 110 -6.74 -7.93 6.91
N LEU A 111 -6.40 -6.76 6.36
CA LEU A 111 -6.45 -5.48 7.09
C LEU A 111 -7.88 -5.13 7.52
N VAL A 112 -8.86 -5.27 6.63
CA VAL A 112 -10.27 -4.99 6.94
C VAL A 112 -10.82 -5.95 8.00
N ARG A 113 -10.43 -7.23 7.94
CA ARG A 113 -10.80 -8.24 8.96
C ARG A 113 -10.17 -7.96 10.31
N ALA A 114 -8.98 -7.36 10.34
CA ALA A 114 -8.35 -6.86 11.56
C ALA A 114 -9.02 -5.59 12.13
N GLY A 115 -10.17 -5.17 11.57
CA GLY A 115 -10.93 -4.02 12.02
C GLY A 115 -10.45 -2.68 11.44
N ARG A 116 -9.51 -2.69 10.49
CA ARG A 116 -9.06 -1.46 9.83
C ARG A 116 -10.06 -0.99 8.77
N ARG A 117 -10.15 0.32 8.60
CA ARG A 117 -10.72 0.92 7.39
C ARG A 117 -9.56 1.14 6.43
N VAL A 118 -9.67 0.62 5.21
CA VAL A 118 -8.60 0.64 4.23
C VAL A 118 -8.98 1.59 3.10
N ARG A 119 -8.13 2.60 2.88
CA ARG A 119 -8.19 3.45 1.68
C ARG A 119 -7.12 2.97 0.71
N ILE A 120 -7.53 2.55 -0.48
CA ILE A 120 -6.65 2.14 -1.56
C ILE A 120 -6.52 3.31 -2.53
N VAL A 121 -5.28 3.67 -2.83
CA VAL A 121 -4.90 4.69 -3.81
C VAL A 121 -3.81 4.13 -4.71
N THR A 122 -3.75 4.63 -5.93
CA THR A 122 -2.59 4.51 -6.83
C THR A 122 -1.94 5.88 -6.93
N ASP A 123 -0.62 5.94 -7.10
CA ASP A 123 0.09 7.20 -7.31
C ASP A 123 -0.06 7.69 -8.76
N HIS A 124 0.10 6.79 -9.74
CA HIS A 124 -0.14 7.08 -11.14
C HIS A 124 -0.68 5.85 -11.87
N GLY A 125 -1.24 6.08 -13.06
CA GLY A 125 -1.52 5.01 -14.01
C GLY A 125 -0.40 4.85 -15.04
N TRP A 126 -0.65 4.04 -16.06
CA TRP A 126 0.32 3.70 -17.10
C TRP A 126 -0.38 3.33 -18.40
N LEU A 127 0.39 3.29 -19.49
CA LEU A 127 -0.01 2.63 -20.74
C LEU A 127 0.71 1.30 -20.90
N LEU A 128 -0.02 0.36 -21.49
CA LEU A 128 0.49 -0.93 -21.93
C LEU A 128 0.11 -1.12 -23.41
N MET A 129 1.10 -1.20 -24.29
CA MET A 129 0.92 -1.32 -25.75
C MET A 129 1.85 -2.42 -26.29
N PRO A 130 1.35 -3.65 -26.49
CA PRO A 130 2.11 -4.70 -27.16
C PRO A 130 2.60 -4.23 -28.54
N GLY A 131 3.89 -4.44 -28.84
CA GLY A 131 4.53 -3.92 -30.06
C GLY A 131 5.08 -2.50 -29.93
N GLY A 132 4.85 -1.84 -28.80
CA GLY A 132 5.47 -0.57 -28.42
C GLY A 132 4.64 0.67 -28.76
N LEU A 133 4.78 1.69 -27.92
CA LEU A 133 4.19 3.01 -28.15
C LEU A 133 4.83 3.70 -29.36
N PRO A 134 4.03 4.35 -30.23
CA PRO A 134 4.53 5.22 -31.28
C PRO A 134 5.51 6.28 -30.74
N LYS A 135 6.62 6.48 -31.47
CA LYS A 135 7.67 7.42 -31.07
C LYS A 135 7.24 8.86 -31.35
N ALA A 136 7.24 9.70 -30.32
CA ALA A 136 7.25 11.15 -30.41
C ALA A 136 8.70 11.66 -30.58
N ALA A 137 8.95 12.48 -31.60
CA ALA A 137 10.25 13.09 -31.84
C ALA A 137 10.40 14.38 -31.01
N LEU A 138 11.18 14.33 -29.93
CA LEU A 138 11.64 15.52 -29.21
C LEU A 138 13.05 15.88 -29.69
N GLU A 139 13.25 17.10 -30.18
CA GLU A 139 14.53 17.55 -30.70
C GLU A 139 15.65 17.46 -29.64
N SER A 140 16.84 17.10 -30.10
CA SER A 140 18.01 16.95 -29.23
C SER A 140 18.40 18.29 -28.60
N GLY A 141 18.67 18.29 -27.30
CA GLY A 141 19.15 19.48 -26.58
C GLY A 141 18.06 20.37 -25.99
N LEU A 142 16.77 20.09 -26.25
CA LEU A 142 15.64 20.80 -25.62
C LEU A 142 15.39 20.39 -24.18
N ALA A 143 15.59 19.11 -23.85
CA ALA A 143 15.43 18.60 -22.50
C ALA A 143 16.62 18.98 -21.60
N GLU A 144 16.36 19.14 -20.31
CA GLU A 144 17.40 19.19 -19.29
C GLU A 144 18.24 17.89 -19.32
N PRO A 145 19.54 17.93 -18.98
CA PRO A 145 20.34 16.73 -18.81
C PRO A 145 19.66 15.75 -17.86
N GLN A 146 19.46 14.50 -18.29
CA GLN A 146 18.73 13.45 -17.54
C GLN A 146 17.24 13.74 -17.26
N GLY A 147 16.69 14.88 -17.72
CA GLY A 147 15.29 15.26 -17.54
C GLY A 147 14.32 14.61 -18.51
N LYS A 148 14.82 13.84 -19.49
CA LYS A 148 14.00 13.12 -20.48
C LYS A 148 13.65 11.72 -19.97
N ARG A 149 12.35 11.49 -19.76
CA ARG A 149 11.75 10.19 -19.42
C ARG A 149 10.90 9.68 -20.58
N THR A 150 10.26 8.53 -20.41
CA THR A 150 9.55 7.85 -21.50
C THR A 150 8.44 8.68 -22.11
N ARG A 151 7.59 9.28 -21.28
CA ARG A 151 6.43 10.05 -21.78
C ARG A 151 6.41 11.51 -21.36
N CYS A 152 7.45 11.94 -20.66
CA CYS A 152 7.65 13.33 -20.29
C CYS A 152 9.11 13.73 -20.41
N ALA A 153 9.35 15.01 -20.60
CA ALA A 153 10.68 15.57 -20.62
C ALA A 153 10.65 16.94 -19.94
N MET A 154 11.50 17.12 -18.95
CA MET A 154 11.75 18.45 -18.42
C MET A 154 12.52 19.24 -19.45
N VAL A 155 11.95 20.35 -19.89
CA VAL A 155 12.50 21.18 -20.96
C VAL A 155 13.25 22.36 -20.37
N LYS A 156 14.32 22.78 -21.02
CA LYS A 156 15.09 23.95 -20.61
C LYS A 156 14.22 25.19 -20.59
N ALA A 157 14.54 26.13 -19.73
CA ALA A 157 13.86 27.43 -19.70
C ALA A 157 13.83 28.05 -21.11
N LYS A 158 12.64 28.47 -21.56
CA LYS A 158 12.37 29.06 -22.89
C LYS A 158 12.55 28.11 -24.08
N ALA A 159 12.73 26.80 -23.87
CA ALA A 159 12.74 25.83 -24.96
C ALA A 159 11.38 25.85 -25.69
N GLN A 160 11.41 26.08 -27.00
CA GLN A 160 10.22 25.97 -27.83
C GLN A 160 10.08 24.53 -28.31
N THR A 161 8.92 23.95 -28.04
CA THR A 161 8.57 22.60 -28.48
C THR A 161 7.10 22.59 -28.85
N THR A 162 6.75 21.77 -29.84
CA THR A 162 5.35 21.57 -30.27
C THR A 162 4.57 20.67 -29.30
N TYR A 163 5.24 20.02 -28.36
CA TYR A 163 4.59 19.21 -27.33
C TYR A 163 3.99 20.08 -26.23
N LEU A 164 2.85 19.65 -25.72
CA LEU A 164 2.18 20.29 -24.60
C LEU A 164 3.13 20.36 -23.39
N GLN A 165 3.32 21.56 -22.87
CA GLN A 165 4.08 21.82 -21.65
C GLN A 165 3.11 22.13 -20.52
N ILE A 166 3.22 21.41 -19.42
CA ILE A 166 2.32 21.53 -18.27
C ILE A 166 3.17 21.83 -17.04
N PRO A 167 2.70 22.72 -16.15
CA PRO A 167 3.38 22.95 -14.89
C PRO A 167 3.46 21.67 -14.05
N TRP A 168 4.60 21.46 -13.41
CA TRP A 168 4.81 20.37 -12.46
C TRP A 168 3.88 20.56 -11.26
N SER A 169 3.25 19.48 -10.79
CA SER A 169 2.27 19.54 -9.70
C SER A 169 2.81 20.10 -8.39
N TRP A 170 4.12 20.04 -8.14
CA TRP A 170 4.73 20.60 -6.94
C TRP A 170 5.21 22.05 -7.10
N ASN A 171 5.40 22.52 -8.34
CA ASN A 171 5.82 23.89 -8.62
C ASN A 171 5.32 24.34 -10.00
N SER A 172 4.43 25.34 -10.01
CA SER A 172 3.83 25.87 -11.24
C SER A 172 4.80 26.63 -12.16
N GLU A 173 6.03 26.89 -11.71
CA GLU A 173 7.07 27.55 -12.51
C GLU A 173 7.96 26.55 -13.26
N VAL A 174 7.92 25.26 -12.89
CA VAL A 174 8.69 24.21 -13.55
C VAL A 174 7.81 23.53 -14.58
N PHE A 175 8.17 23.62 -15.86
CA PHE A 175 7.37 23.04 -16.95
C PHE A 175 7.96 21.72 -17.44
N VAL A 176 7.06 20.75 -17.63
CA VAL A 176 7.41 19.43 -18.18
C VAL A 176 6.61 19.23 -19.46
N ALA A 177 7.30 18.88 -20.54
CA ALA A 177 6.68 18.53 -21.81
C ALA A 177 6.18 17.08 -21.79
N THR A 178 5.00 16.81 -22.37
CA THR A 178 4.45 15.46 -22.48
C THR A 178 4.42 14.94 -23.91
N ALA A 179 4.74 13.65 -24.08
CA ALA A 179 4.42 12.92 -25.29
C ALA A 179 2.90 12.69 -25.35
N THR A 180 2.20 13.60 -26.02
CA THR A 180 0.74 13.67 -26.12
C THR A 180 0.12 12.40 -26.73
N GLY A 181 -1.12 12.07 -26.36
CA GLY A 181 -1.79 10.85 -26.82
C GLY A 181 -1.17 9.59 -26.22
N ALA A 182 -1.05 8.51 -26.99
CA ALA A 182 -0.38 7.27 -26.59
C ALA A 182 1.03 7.19 -27.21
N HIS A 183 1.87 8.21 -27.00
CA HIS A 183 3.23 8.27 -27.55
C HIS A 183 4.30 8.19 -26.48
N SER A 184 5.52 7.85 -26.90
CA SER A 184 6.72 7.81 -26.07
C SER A 184 7.87 8.56 -26.77
N PHE A 185 8.70 9.27 -26.04
CA PHE A 185 9.91 9.90 -26.59
C PHE A 185 11.04 8.90 -26.89
N PHE A 186 10.89 7.64 -26.47
CA PHE A 186 11.72 6.50 -26.85
C PHE A 186 10.92 5.49 -27.69
N ALA A 187 11.57 4.84 -28.65
CA ALA A 187 10.95 3.78 -29.44
C ALA A 187 10.76 2.49 -28.63
N SER A 188 9.83 1.64 -29.09
CA SER A 188 9.67 0.26 -28.62
C SER A 188 9.38 0.11 -27.13
N GLN A 189 8.73 1.10 -26.51
CA GLN A 189 8.33 1.07 -25.11
C GLN A 189 6.93 0.47 -25.00
N GLU A 190 6.82 -0.75 -24.48
CA GLU A 190 5.52 -1.42 -24.34
C GLU A 190 4.79 -1.03 -23.05
N TYR A 191 5.52 -0.70 -21.99
CA TYR A 191 5.00 -0.16 -20.75
C TYR A 191 5.58 1.24 -20.53
N ALA A 192 4.73 2.22 -20.23
CA ALA A 192 5.22 3.57 -19.96
C ALA A 192 4.22 4.43 -19.20
N HIS A 193 4.76 5.40 -18.46
CA HIS A 193 4.02 6.43 -17.73
C HIS A 193 4.74 7.78 -17.81
N GLY A 194 4.16 8.81 -17.18
CA GLY A 194 4.64 10.19 -17.18
C GLY A 194 3.85 11.12 -18.11
N GLY A 195 2.91 10.60 -18.89
CA GLY A 195 2.06 11.36 -19.79
C GLY A 195 0.80 11.95 -19.15
N VAL A 196 -0.15 12.35 -20.00
CA VAL A 196 -1.47 12.89 -19.62
C VAL A 196 -2.63 12.10 -20.19
N SER A 197 -2.44 10.83 -20.51
CA SER A 197 -3.56 10.00 -20.96
C SER A 197 -4.56 9.79 -19.82
N PRO A 198 -5.87 9.58 -20.11
CA PRO A 198 -6.85 9.25 -19.08
C PRO A 198 -6.45 8.05 -18.23
N GLN A 199 -5.80 7.03 -18.82
CA GLN A 199 -5.29 5.85 -18.13
C GLN A 199 -4.22 6.17 -17.10
N GLU A 200 -3.45 7.25 -17.31
CA GLU A 200 -2.42 7.70 -16.36
C GLU A 200 -2.98 8.67 -15.31
N CYS A 201 -3.96 9.49 -15.70
CA CYS A 201 -4.43 10.62 -14.90
C CYS A 201 -5.69 10.36 -14.07
N VAL A 202 -6.57 9.45 -14.47
CA VAL A 202 -7.82 9.15 -13.74
C VAL A 202 -7.57 7.94 -12.85
N LEU A 203 -7.42 8.18 -11.56
CA LEU A 203 -7.00 7.17 -10.60
C LEU A 203 -8.19 6.73 -9.73
N PRO A 204 -8.44 5.42 -9.59
CA PRO A 204 -9.48 4.94 -8.70
C PRO A 204 -9.06 5.14 -7.23
N VAL A 205 -10.04 5.50 -6.39
CA VAL A 205 -9.89 5.53 -4.94
C VAL A 205 -10.94 4.63 -4.34
N LEU A 206 -10.52 3.61 -3.60
CA LEU A 206 -11.43 2.66 -2.95
C LEU A 206 -11.36 2.84 -1.44
N ASP A 207 -12.48 3.15 -0.82
CA ASP A 207 -12.64 3.10 0.63
C ASP A 207 -13.35 1.80 1.00
N VAL A 208 -12.65 0.93 1.72
CA VAL A 208 -13.10 -0.42 2.09
C VAL A 208 -13.24 -0.54 3.60
N ALA A 209 -14.39 -1.03 4.06
CA ALA A 209 -14.67 -1.29 5.47
C ALA A 209 -15.53 -2.54 5.66
N ALA A 210 -15.57 -3.10 6.88
CA ALA A 210 -16.53 -4.15 7.21
C ALA A 210 -17.99 -3.62 7.16
N THR A 211 -18.94 -4.46 6.75
CA THR A 211 -20.39 -4.16 6.83
C THR A 211 -20.93 -4.66 8.16
N GLY A 212 -21.46 -3.75 8.97
CA GLY A 212 -22.04 -4.09 10.28
C GLY A 212 -21.03 -3.97 11.41
N THR A 213 -21.54 -3.56 12.58
CA THR A 213 -20.84 -3.62 13.86
C THR A 213 -20.67 -5.07 14.28
N GLN A 214 -19.59 -5.70 13.85
CA GLN A 214 -18.85 -6.55 14.78
C GLN A 214 -17.51 -5.90 15.08
N LYS A 215 -17.59 -4.72 15.69
CA LYS A 215 -16.69 -4.45 16.80
C LYS A 215 -17.14 -5.36 17.94
N ALA A 216 -16.70 -6.62 17.95
CA ALA A 216 -16.20 -7.08 19.23
C ALA A 216 -15.12 -6.05 19.58
N ASN A 217 -15.16 -5.45 20.77
CA ASN A 217 -14.12 -4.52 21.19
C ASN A 217 -12.86 -5.37 21.44
N LEU A 218 -12.19 -5.79 20.36
CA LEU A 218 -11.03 -6.68 20.38
C LEU A 218 -9.82 -6.04 21.09
N ALA A 219 -9.85 -4.72 21.26
CA ALA A 219 -8.91 -3.97 22.10
C ALA A 219 -8.95 -4.39 23.59
N GLU A 220 -10.01 -5.05 24.04
CA GLU A 220 -10.18 -5.50 25.43
C GLU A 220 -9.91 -7.01 25.64
N ILE A 221 -9.33 -7.72 24.67
CA ILE A 221 -8.93 -9.11 24.88
C ILE A 221 -7.89 -9.17 26.00
N LYS A 222 -8.31 -9.66 27.17
CA LYS A 222 -7.42 -9.95 28.28
C LYS A 222 -6.85 -11.33 28.07
N LYS A 223 -5.53 -11.41 28.13
CA LYS A 223 -4.77 -12.65 28.06
C LYS A 223 -3.78 -12.67 29.20
N ARG A 224 -3.64 -13.82 29.83
CA ARG A 224 -2.68 -14.03 30.92
C ARG A 224 -2.18 -15.45 30.90
N TRP A 225 -0.86 -15.59 30.97
CA TRP A 225 -0.21 -16.86 31.22
C TRP A 225 -0.21 -17.18 32.73
N GLU A 226 -0.52 -18.42 33.07
CA GLU A 226 -0.28 -19.02 34.38
C GLU A 226 0.60 -20.25 34.16
N GLY A 227 1.92 -20.04 34.15
CA GLY A 227 2.86 -21.01 33.56
C GLY A 227 2.54 -21.22 32.07
N LEU A 228 2.40 -22.47 31.64
CA LEU A 228 2.05 -22.83 30.25
C LEU A 228 0.54 -22.87 29.98
N ARG A 229 -0.29 -22.35 30.90
CA ARG A 229 -1.73 -22.21 30.67
C ARG A 229 -2.04 -20.78 30.22
N LEU A 230 -2.55 -20.65 29.00
CA LEU A 230 -3.08 -19.37 28.51
C LEU A 230 -4.55 -19.24 28.91
N ARG A 231 -4.88 -18.15 29.61
CA ARG A 231 -6.26 -17.72 29.84
C ARG A 231 -6.59 -16.58 28.91
N VAL A 232 -7.76 -16.64 28.29
CA VAL A 232 -8.26 -15.63 27.34
C VAL A 232 -9.65 -15.20 27.79
N GLU A 233 -9.90 -13.89 27.83
CA GLU A 233 -11.20 -13.28 28.08
C GLU A 233 -11.47 -12.25 26.99
N VAL A 234 -12.60 -12.41 26.30
CA VAL A 234 -13.07 -11.55 25.21
C VAL A 234 -14.44 -10.99 25.59
N PRO A 235 -14.57 -9.67 25.81
CA PRO A 235 -15.85 -9.06 26.16
C PRO A 235 -16.91 -9.26 25.06
N GLY A 236 -18.09 -9.75 25.46
CA GLY A 236 -19.27 -9.87 24.59
C GLY A 236 -19.32 -11.12 23.70
N GLY A 237 -18.49 -12.14 23.93
CA GLY A 237 -18.39 -13.30 23.04
C GLY A 237 -18.87 -14.63 23.64
N ALA A 238 -20.14 -14.97 23.43
CA ALA A 238 -20.53 -16.39 23.34
C ALA A 238 -20.23 -16.88 21.90
N ASP A 239 -19.99 -18.18 21.73
CA ASP A 239 -19.82 -18.85 20.41
C ASP A 239 -18.60 -18.42 19.56
N ILE A 240 -17.65 -17.69 20.13
CA ILE A 240 -16.36 -17.42 19.48
C ILE A 240 -15.41 -18.59 19.73
N HIS A 241 -14.78 -19.07 18.66
CA HIS A 241 -13.75 -20.09 18.73
C HIS A 241 -12.37 -19.45 18.89
N VAL A 242 -11.53 -20.05 19.74
CA VAL A 242 -10.17 -19.62 20.02
C VAL A 242 -9.21 -20.71 19.55
N ASP A 243 -8.14 -20.30 18.89
CA ASP A 243 -7.06 -21.16 18.44
C ASP A 243 -5.70 -20.52 18.78
N LEU A 244 -4.66 -21.33 18.95
CA LEU A 244 -3.29 -20.84 19.12
C LEU A 244 -2.42 -21.51 18.07
N ARG A 245 -1.90 -20.74 17.11
CA ARG A 245 -1.16 -21.25 15.95
C ARG A 245 0.32 -20.94 16.07
N LEU A 246 1.17 -21.82 15.57
CA LEU A 246 2.62 -21.61 15.60
C LEU A 246 3.05 -20.54 14.57
N GLY A 247 3.94 -19.64 14.97
CA GLY A 247 4.45 -18.55 14.13
C GLY A 247 3.74 -17.21 14.33
N SER A 248 4.18 -16.18 13.60
CA SER A 248 3.58 -14.84 13.61
C SER A 248 2.29 -14.74 12.79
N GLU A 249 2.07 -15.68 11.87
CA GLU A 249 0.97 -15.66 10.91
C GLU A 249 -0.24 -16.44 11.40
N THR A 250 -1.42 -16.07 10.88
CA THR A 250 -2.66 -16.78 11.19
C THR A 250 -2.79 -18.12 10.47
N SER A 251 -1.92 -18.47 9.53
CA SER A 251 -1.95 -19.73 8.78
C SER A 251 -1.12 -20.86 9.39
N GLY A 252 -0.48 -20.61 10.55
CA GLY A 252 0.36 -21.60 11.23
C GLY A 252 -0.41 -22.84 11.70
N PRO A 253 0.28 -23.96 11.96
CA PRO A 253 -0.35 -25.15 12.52
C PRO A 253 -0.88 -24.86 13.94
N SER A 254 -2.06 -25.39 14.25
CA SER A 254 -2.67 -25.23 15.59
C SER A 254 -1.91 -26.03 16.64
N LEU A 255 -1.64 -25.39 17.77
CA LEU A 255 -1.04 -25.97 18.98
C LEU A 255 -2.09 -26.51 19.96
N ILE A 256 -3.39 -26.25 19.72
CA ILE A 256 -4.47 -26.71 20.58
C ILE A 256 -5.45 -27.61 19.82
N LYS A 257 -5.67 -28.82 20.33
CA LYS A 257 -6.55 -29.79 19.66
C LYS A 257 -8.00 -29.29 19.64
N GLY A 258 -8.53 -29.06 18.44
CA GLY A 258 -9.95 -28.78 18.17
C GLY A 258 -10.41 -27.35 18.47
N GLY A 259 -9.48 -26.42 18.74
CA GLY A 259 -9.84 -25.08 19.21
C GLY A 259 -10.55 -25.09 20.57
N ARG A 260 -10.91 -23.92 21.07
CA ARG A 260 -11.63 -23.73 22.32
C ARG A 260 -12.73 -22.70 22.14
N VAL A 261 -13.96 -23.06 22.45
CA VAL A 261 -15.07 -22.10 22.45
C VAL A 261 -15.02 -21.27 23.73
N LEU A 262 -15.34 -19.99 23.63
CA LEU A 262 -15.56 -19.14 24.80
C LEU A 262 -16.84 -19.55 25.54
N ASP A 263 -16.80 -19.47 26.88
CA ASP A 263 -18.00 -19.65 27.71
C ASP A 263 -18.98 -18.47 27.62
N ASP A 264 -20.10 -18.57 28.34
CA ASP A 264 -21.14 -17.54 28.45
C ASP A 264 -20.63 -16.19 28.98
N LYS A 265 -19.44 -16.16 29.59
CA LYS A 265 -18.74 -14.97 30.10
C LYS A 265 -17.60 -14.53 29.19
N GLY A 266 -17.47 -15.11 28.00
CA GLY A 266 -16.42 -14.79 27.05
C GLY A 266 -15.05 -15.29 27.45
N LYS A 267 -14.94 -16.34 28.26
CA LYS A 267 -13.67 -16.85 28.79
C LYS A 267 -13.34 -18.24 28.26
N THR A 268 -12.05 -18.49 28.08
CA THR A 268 -11.55 -19.84 27.89
C THR A 268 -10.13 -19.99 28.42
N SER A 269 -9.68 -21.22 28.58
CA SER A 269 -8.29 -21.51 28.92
C SER A 269 -7.83 -22.85 28.36
N PHE A 270 -6.54 -22.94 28.08
CA PHE A 270 -5.92 -24.15 27.55
C PHE A 270 -4.46 -24.24 27.95
N LEU A 271 -4.00 -25.48 28.11
CA LEU A 271 -2.61 -25.80 28.43
C LEU A 271 -1.85 -26.02 27.13
N ILE A 272 -0.66 -25.44 27.04
CA ILE A 272 0.29 -25.64 25.93
C ILE A 272 1.39 -26.59 26.39
N GLY A 273 1.87 -27.44 25.48
CA GLY A 273 3.00 -28.33 25.75
C GLY A 273 4.29 -27.52 25.97
N ASP A 274 5.10 -27.98 26.91
CA ASP A 274 6.42 -27.45 27.26
C ASP A 274 7.39 -27.41 26.07
N ASP A 275 7.27 -28.33 25.12
CA ASP A 275 8.02 -28.32 23.85
C ASP A 275 7.90 -27.00 23.06
N ASN A 276 6.84 -26.21 23.31
CA ASN A 276 6.58 -24.93 22.64
C ASN A 276 6.91 -23.70 23.50
N GLU A 277 7.46 -23.88 24.71
CA GLU A 277 7.82 -22.76 25.58
C GLU A 277 8.80 -21.80 24.88
N GLY A 278 8.57 -20.49 25.01
CA GLY A 278 9.38 -19.46 24.36
C GLY A 278 9.16 -19.31 22.85
N GLN A 279 8.35 -20.15 22.19
CA GLN A 279 8.07 -20.01 20.76
C GLN A 279 7.10 -18.85 20.48
N THR A 280 7.28 -18.21 19.31
CA THR A 280 6.34 -17.23 18.76
C THR A 280 5.08 -17.93 18.26
N VAL A 281 3.93 -17.47 18.73
CA VAL A 281 2.62 -18.03 18.40
C VAL A 281 1.62 -16.94 18.10
N CYS A 282 0.57 -17.27 17.36
CA CYS A 282 -0.51 -16.38 16.99
C CYS A 282 -1.81 -16.89 17.63
N LEU A 283 -2.33 -16.17 18.63
CA LEU A 283 -3.67 -16.37 19.17
C LEU A 283 -4.69 -15.91 18.14
N VAL A 284 -5.65 -16.75 17.78
CA VAL A 284 -6.66 -16.47 16.74
C VAL A 284 -8.06 -16.64 17.32
N LEU A 285 -8.94 -15.68 17.05
CA LEU A 285 -10.38 -15.77 17.30
C LEU A 285 -11.10 -16.04 15.99
N LEU A 286 -12.05 -16.97 15.99
CA LEU A 286 -12.75 -17.50 14.81
C LEU A 286 -14.26 -17.45 15.04
N ASP A 287 -15.03 -17.21 13.97
CA ASP A 287 -16.48 -17.42 13.95
C ASP A 287 -16.84 -18.90 13.70
N ASP A 288 -18.13 -19.23 13.77
CA ASP A 288 -18.66 -20.58 13.47
C ASP A 288 -18.36 -21.08 12.05
N GLY A 289 -18.06 -20.17 11.13
CA GLY A 289 -17.64 -20.48 9.76
C GLY A 289 -16.13 -20.69 9.61
N GLY A 290 -15.36 -20.68 10.70
CA GLY A 290 -13.91 -20.78 10.70
C GLY A 290 -13.21 -19.52 10.19
N ARG A 291 -13.90 -18.37 10.12
CA ARG A 291 -13.32 -17.10 9.66
C ARG A 291 -12.67 -16.38 10.83
N ILE A 292 -11.48 -15.83 10.59
CA ILE A 292 -10.72 -15.09 11.60
C ILE A 292 -11.39 -13.75 11.91
N LEU A 293 -11.81 -13.59 13.16
CA LEU A 293 -12.35 -12.37 13.74
C LEU A 293 -11.25 -11.46 14.30
N ALA A 294 -10.20 -12.04 14.85
CA ALA A 294 -9.06 -11.32 15.42
C ALA A 294 -7.85 -12.23 15.56
N HIS A 295 -6.66 -11.65 15.70
CA HIS A 295 -5.51 -12.41 16.15
C HIS A 295 -4.47 -11.55 16.89
N ARG A 296 -3.56 -12.20 17.62
CA ARG A 296 -2.48 -11.53 18.36
C ARG A 296 -1.25 -12.42 18.44
N VAL A 297 -0.08 -11.87 18.12
CA VAL A 297 1.19 -12.56 18.31
C VAL A 297 1.56 -12.51 19.79
N LEU A 298 1.95 -13.66 20.33
CA LEU A 298 2.37 -13.88 21.70
C LEU A 298 3.65 -14.74 21.71
N THR A 299 4.28 -14.80 22.86
CA THR A 299 5.31 -15.81 23.17
C THR A 299 4.72 -16.78 24.19
N VAL A 300 4.91 -18.08 23.98
CA VAL A 300 4.43 -19.11 24.93
C VAL A 300 5.13 -18.93 26.28
N GLY A 301 4.33 -18.79 27.35
CA GLY A 301 4.83 -18.58 28.71
C GLY A 301 5.38 -17.17 28.99
N GLY A 302 5.27 -16.23 28.04
CA GLY A 302 5.69 -14.83 28.22
C GLY A 302 4.71 -13.99 29.05
N GLU A 303 4.98 -12.69 29.14
CA GLU A 303 4.06 -11.70 29.75
C GLU A 303 2.85 -11.37 28.85
#